data_AF-A0A3A0BW04-F1
#
_entry.id   AF-A0A3A0BW04-F1
#
_cell.length_a   1.000
_cell.length_b   1.000
_cell.length_c   1.000
_cell.angle_alpha   90.00
_cell.angle_beta   90.00
_cell.angle_gamma   90.00
#
_symmetry.space_group_name_H-M   'P 1'
#
loop_
_entity.id
_entity.type
_entity.pdbx_description
1 polymer ?
#
loop_
_entity_poly.entity_id
_entity_poly.type
_entity_poly.pdbx_seq_one_letter_code
_entity_poly.pdbx_strand_id
1 'polypeptide(L)'
;MRNRTENTRSPRLGRGGCIGLVLLLVLAGPLPAGDVLKQIPADIPGFIYFPNLAASNERLTELFKHFDEDYEAADLDAFGEEVNLSPGTWDPSSPVVLILTRPELNADSLLVAYRPRGQQLVKKAALRQGRPSRCECPIGTCWVVMRGPVAFAAQKRSALRVLREVPEDGSVAATLDSVERQMLDTSDVFGRMTMSRWREKNSFYINMGINMMRWGMTAEADPEQLPLMQALMNWFADGIQTVSDQMSTISISAGYDEKTLRLTHHHRFEKDKSVAKYLGCVTRDKSDMLATLPDRSFWMAATSNWRCPPGQAITARLTRYVMNVDQMKEKVRPELRRKIVREVEACYGQMRGSAVMLSAPTACLFPMQIVGSYMLDDAARGQKEICFIQENANATMSVFMPGADLQGRFEEKEEEGFRFHEMSMNMDKISPKMRTEIALAYGENVRFQNMVLGKHETAFCIAEPPASIVQLARMRKGGEPTLANNAEIKKLLARMPADPNILVIMDLERFFASLPTLVAQSAHPGQPVPKSLRRPPSKEAEAEAAARPSRTLIGWACTVGDGRFTGELVIDADDAVAAVCSARKMVEDARRLEKAEKE
;
A
#
# COMPACT_ATOMS: atom_id res chain seq x y z
N MET A 1 6.97 -50.46 -61.85
CA MET A 1 5.99 -50.65 -62.94
C MET A 1 4.92 -49.59 -62.76
N ARG A 2 4.94 -48.50 -63.56
CA ARG A 2 4.10 -48.28 -64.77
C ARG A 2 2.60 -48.40 -64.43
N ASN A 3 1.69 -47.47 -64.74
CA ASN A 3 1.61 -46.20 -65.47
C ASN A 3 0.26 -45.56 -65.03
N ARG A 4 0.16 -44.25 -64.71
CA ARG A 4 -0.06 -43.10 -65.62
C ARG A 4 -1.39 -43.16 -66.39
N THR A 5 -2.29 -42.20 -66.11
CA THR A 5 -2.82 -41.27 -67.13
C THR A 5 -3.50 -40.07 -66.49
N GLU A 6 -2.97 -38.89 -66.84
CA GLU A 6 -3.56 -37.56 -66.73
C GLU A 6 -4.82 -37.46 -67.60
N ASN A 7 -5.74 -36.55 -67.25
CA ASN A 7 -6.33 -35.70 -68.27
C ASN A 7 -6.72 -34.33 -67.72
N THR A 8 -6.14 -33.33 -68.37
CA THR A 8 -6.27 -31.89 -68.18
C THR A 8 -7.46 -31.36 -68.97
N ARG A 9 -8.08 -30.26 -68.51
CA ARG A 9 -8.41 -29.07 -69.33
C ARG A 9 -9.10 -27.99 -68.50
N SER A 10 -8.37 -26.88 -68.36
CA SER A 10 -8.90 -25.53 -68.09
C SER A 10 -9.25 -24.86 -69.42
N PRO A 11 -10.14 -23.86 -69.41
CA PRO A 11 -9.91 -22.67 -70.21
C PRO A 11 -9.87 -21.39 -69.35
N ARG A 12 -8.77 -20.66 -69.55
CA ARG A 12 -8.60 -19.20 -69.43
C ARG A 12 -9.60 -18.49 -70.38
N LEU A 13 -9.93 -17.20 -70.34
CA LEU A 13 -9.47 -15.97 -69.69
C LEU A 13 -10.57 -14.92 -69.99
N GLY A 14 -10.88 -14.03 -69.05
CA GLY A 14 -11.61 -12.78 -69.31
C GLY A 14 -11.02 -11.68 -68.44
N ARG A 15 -10.17 -10.83 -69.02
CA ARG A 15 -9.53 -9.68 -68.38
C ARG A 15 -10.43 -8.43 -68.49
N GLY A 16 -10.53 -7.72 -67.37
CA GLY A 16 -11.03 -6.35 -67.20
C GLY A 16 -11.30 -6.23 -65.69
N GLY A 17 -10.67 -5.41 -64.87
CA GLY A 17 -10.19 -4.05 -65.05
C GLY A 17 -10.60 -3.33 -63.76
N CYS A 18 -9.61 -3.11 -62.88
CA CYS A 18 -9.50 -2.21 -61.72
C CYS A 18 -10.74 -1.68 -60.95
N ILE A 19 -10.51 -1.61 -59.62
CA ILE A 19 -11.14 -0.78 -58.57
C ILE A 19 -12.36 -1.40 -57.85
N GLY A 20 -12.15 -1.82 -56.59
CA GLY A 20 -13.21 -1.95 -55.60
C GLY A 20 -12.96 -2.98 -54.50
N LEU A 21 -12.63 -2.50 -53.29
CA LEU A 21 -12.66 -3.21 -52.00
C LEU A 21 -11.48 -4.13 -51.61
N VAL A 22 -10.31 -3.51 -51.49
CA VAL A 22 -9.50 -3.62 -50.27
C VAL A 22 -10.20 -2.80 -49.17
N LEU A 23 -11.21 -3.38 -48.51
CA LEU A 23 -11.89 -2.77 -47.34
C LEU A 23 -12.81 -3.81 -46.67
N LEU A 24 -12.24 -4.84 -46.03
CA LEU A 24 -12.92 -5.65 -45.01
C LEU A 24 -11.98 -6.49 -44.13
N LEU A 25 -10.68 -6.16 -44.10
CA LEU A 25 -9.68 -6.77 -43.20
C LEU A 25 -8.95 -5.75 -42.30
N VAL A 26 -9.48 -4.52 -42.15
CA VAL A 26 -8.89 -3.45 -41.32
C VAL A 26 -9.87 -2.87 -40.27
N LEU A 27 -11.01 -3.51 -40.00
CA LEU A 27 -11.95 -3.06 -38.95
C LEU A 27 -12.22 -4.10 -37.84
N ALA A 28 -11.24 -4.94 -37.55
CA ALA A 28 -11.11 -5.56 -36.24
C ALA A 28 -9.89 -4.95 -35.53
N GLY A 29 -9.87 -3.61 -35.42
CA GLY A 29 -8.99 -2.98 -34.45
C GLY A 29 -9.28 -3.55 -33.05
N PRO A 30 -8.28 -3.60 -32.15
CA PRO A 30 -8.58 -3.75 -30.74
C PRO A 30 -9.62 -2.68 -30.39
N LEU A 31 -10.72 -3.06 -29.74
CA LEU A 31 -11.63 -2.07 -29.18
C LEU A 31 -10.79 -1.22 -28.23
N PRO A 32 -10.73 0.11 -28.41
CA PRO A 32 -10.16 0.97 -27.39
C PRO A 32 -10.84 0.65 -26.07
N ALA A 33 -10.08 0.56 -24.98
CA ALA A 33 -10.60 0.30 -23.63
C ALA A 33 -11.82 1.17 -23.29
N GLY A 34 -11.82 2.42 -23.78
CA GLY A 34 -12.92 3.37 -23.62
C GLY A 34 -14.25 2.96 -24.25
N ASP A 35 -14.29 2.10 -25.28
CA ASP A 35 -15.53 1.83 -26.02
C ASP A 35 -16.47 0.84 -25.31
N VAL A 36 -15.94 -0.04 -24.47
CA VAL A 36 -16.77 -0.91 -23.60
C VAL A 36 -17.26 -0.09 -22.39
N LEU A 37 -16.37 0.70 -21.78
CA LEU A 37 -16.70 1.49 -20.58
C LEU A 37 -17.70 2.62 -20.86
N LYS A 38 -17.80 3.12 -22.10
CA LYS A 38 -18.86 4.06 -22.53
C LYS A 38 -20.27 3.46 -22.43
N GLN A 39 -20.40 2.14 -22.43
CA GLN A 39 -21.68 1.44 -22.43
C GLN A 39 -22.14 0.99 -21.03
N ILE A 40 -21.33 1.27 -20.02
CA ILE A 40 -21.54 0.90 -18.62
C ILE A 40 -21.91 2.16 -17.84
N PRO A 41 -23.01 2.17 -17.07
CA PRO A 41 -23.35 3.32 -16.24
C PRO A 41 -22.29 3.61 -15.17
N ALA A 42 -22.04 4.87 -14.86
CA ALA A 42 -21.07 5.27 -13.86
C ALA A 42 -21.44 4.89 -12.42
N ASP A 43 -22.74 4.70 -12.14
CA ASP A 43 -23.27 4.47 -10.80
C ASP A 43 -23.31 2.99 -10.39
N ILE A 44 -22.70 2.11 -11.18
CA ILE A 44 -22.55 0.69 -10.83
C ILE A 44 -21.72 0.52 -9.55
N PRO A 45 -22.00 -0.51 -8.73
CA PRO A 45 -21.19 -0.86 -7.56
C PRO A 45 -19.70 -0.98 -7.85
N GLY A 46 -19.31 -1.54 -8.99
CA GLY A 46 -17.92 -1.58 -9.41
C GLY A 46 -17.69 -2.45 -10.63
N PHE A 47 -16.47 -2.43 -11.13
CA PHE A 47 -16.05 -3.30 -12.22
C PHE A 47 -14.57 -3.67 -12.12
N ILE A 48 -14.19 -4.73 -12.82
CA ILE A 48 -12.82 -5.15 -13.05
C ILE A 48 -12.62 -5.24 -14.57
N TYR A 49 -11.60 -4.58 -15.07
CA TYR A 49 -11.27 -4.46 -16.47
C TYR A 49 -9.94 -5.18 -16.74
N PHE A 50 -9.93 -6.05 -17.75
CA PHE A 50 -8.76 -6.72 -18.27
C PHE A 50 -8.57 -6.25 -19.73
N PRO A 51 -7.53 -5.46 -20.04
CA PRO A 51 -7.29 -5.02 -21.41
C PRO A 51 -6.97 -6.19 -22.35
N ASN A 52 -6.20 -7.16 -21.87
CA ASN A 52 -5.82 -8.37 -22.60
C ASN A 52 -5.58 -9.51 -21.62
N LEU A 53 -6.65 -10.24 -21.27
CA LEU A 53 -6.62 -11.29 -20.26
C LEU A 53 -5.66 -12.43 -20.65
N ALA A 54 -5.61 -12.79 -21.93
CA ALA A 54 -4.72 -13.84 -22.43
C ALA A 54 -3.24 -13.51 -22.20
N ALA A 55 -2.81 -12.31 -22.59
CA ALA A 55 -1.42 -11.89 -22.45
C ALA A 55 -1.03 -11.70 -20.97
N SER A 56 -1.94 -11.18 -20.13
CA SER A 56 -1.71 -11.06 -18.69
C SER A 56 -1.55 -12.43 -18.02
N ASN A 57 -2.39 -13.41 -18.40
CA ASN A 57 -2.29 -14.78 -17.87
C ASN A 57 -0.96 -15.43 -18.25
N GLU A 58 -0.50 -15.27 -19.49
CA GLU A 58 0.79 -15.78 -19.95
C GLU A 58 1.96 -15.19 -19.16
N ARG A 59 2.06 -13.86 -19.08
CA ARG A 59 3.14 -13.17 -18.33
C ARG A 59 3.14 -13.53 -16.85
N LEU A 60 1.97 -13.54 -16.21
CA LEU A 60 1.86 -13.90 -14.80
C LEU A 60 2.21 -15.37 -14.57
N THR A 61 1.83 -16.27 -15.48
CA THR A 61 2.22 -17.69 -15.38
C THR A 61 3.73 -17.85 -15.45
N GLU A 62 4.41 -17.13 -16.36
CA GLU A 62 5.87 -17.17 -16.46
C GLU A 62 6.52 -16.68 -15.17
N LEU A 63 6.05 -15.57 -14.61
CA LEU A 63 6.49 -15.10 -13.30
C LEU A 63 6.21 -16.15 -12.20
N PHE A 64 5.01 -16.73 -12.18
CA PHE A 64 4.61 -17.67 -11.13
C PHE A 64 5.43 -18.96 -11.14
N LYS A 65 5.88 -19.39 -12.33
CA LYS A 65 6.78 -20.53 -12.51
C LYS A 65 8.14 -20.35 -11.84
N HIS A 66 8.58 -19.11 -11.60
CA HIS A 66 9.78 -18.87 -10.79
C HIS A 66 9.58 -19.17 -9.30
N PHE A 67 8.33 -19.10 -8.78
CA PHE A 67 8.06 -19.50 -7.40
C PHE A 67 7.66 -20.97 -7.29
N ASP A 68 6.98 -21.51 -8.31
CA ASP A 68 6.47 -22.87 -8.33
C ASP A 68 6.57 -23.41 -9.75
N GLU A 69 7.57 -24.24 -10.04
CA GLU A 69 7.84 -24.77 -11.38
C GLU A 69 6.65 -25.52 -11.97
N ASP A 70 5.80 -26.09 -11.11
CA ASP A 70 4.58 -26.83 -11.48
C ASP A 70 3.36 -25.90 -11.66
N TYR A 71 3.52 -24.57 -11.55
CA TYR A 71 2.42 -23.63 -11.73
C TYR A 71 1.88 -23.67 -13.16
N GLU A 72 0.63 -24.10 -13.29
CA GLU A 72 -0.09 -24.12 -14.55
C GLU A 72 -0.82 -22.80 -14.79
N ALA A 73 -0.87 -22.37 -16.05
CA ALA A 73 -1.63 -21.20 -16.44
C ALA A 73 -3.11 -21.37 -16.08
N ALA A 74 -3.76 -20.29 -15.66
CA ALA A 74 -5.19 -20.35 -15.38
C ALA A 74 -5.96 -20.71 -16.66
N ASP A 75 -6.92 -21.62 -16.54
CA ASP A 75 -7.85 -21.93 -17.63
C ASP A 75 -8.80 -20.74 -17.83
N LEU A 76 -8.62 -20.03 -18.94
CA LEU A 76 -9.43 -18.86 -19.28
C LEU A 76 -10.84 -19.25 -19.71
N ASP A 77 -11.09 -20.48 -20.17
CA ASP A 77 -12.45 -20.90 -20.47
C ASP A 77 -13.24 -21.13 -19.16
N ALA A 78 -12.62 -21.68 -18.11
CA ALA A 78 -13.23 -21.82 -16.77
C ALA A 78 -13.76 -20.49 -16.23
N PHE A 79 -13.10 -19.37 -16.55
CA PHE A 79 -13.60 -18.04 -16.21
C PHE A 79 -14.95 -17.73 -16.88
N GLY A 80 -15.13 -18.09 -18.15
CA GLY A 80 -16.41 -17.93 -18.85
C GLY A 80 -17.50 -18.87 -18.32
N GLU A 81 -17.12 -20.05 -17.84
CA GLU A 81 -18.03 -21.02 -17.25
C GLU A 81 -18.73 -20.49 -15.99
N GLU A 82 -18.06 -19.65 -15.19
CA GLU A 82 -18.66 -19.03 -13.99
C GLU A 82 -19.92 -18.20 -14.30
N VAL A 83 -20.09 -17.73 -15.55
CA VAL A 83 -21.30 -17.03 -16.01
C VAL A 83 -22.11 -17.83 -17.05
N ASN A 84 -21.94 -19.16 -17.02
CA ASN A 84 -22.58 -20.12 -17.92
C ASN A 84 -22.29 -19.83 -19.41
N LEU A 85 -21.12 -19.30 -19.77
CA LEU A 85 -20.70 -19.23 -21.17
C LEU A 85 -20.13 -20.59 -21.60
N SER A 86 -20.32 -20.93 -22.88
CA SER A 86 -19.70 -22.13 -23.43
C SER A 86 -18.22 -21.86 -23.73
N PRO A 87 -17.32 -22.84 -23.61
CA PRO A 87 -15.91 -22.69 -24.00
C PRO A 87 -15.76 -22.11 -25.42
N GLY A 88 -14.82 -21.18 -25.60
CA GLY A 88 -14.56 -20.53 -26.89
C GLY A 88 -15.61 -19.50 -27.35
N THR A 89 -16.58 -19.14 -26.51
CA THR A 89 -17.62 -18.11 -26.83
C THR A 89 -17.06 -16.68 -26.86
N TRP A 90 -15.94 -16.46 -26.19
CA TRP A 90 -15.35 -15.14 -25.99
C TRP A 90 -13.90 -15.09 -26.49
N ASP A 91 -13.43 -13.89 -26.79
CA ASP A 91 -12.06 -13.62 -27.20
C ASP A 91 -11.24 -13.05 -26.03
N PRO A 92 -10.39 -13.85 -25.36
CA PRO A 92 -9.60 -13.41 -24.21
C PRO A 92 -8.44 -12.49 -24.59
N SER A 93 -8.12 -12.36 -25.89
CA SER A 93 -7.15 -11.40 -26.41
C SER A 93 -7.74 -10.00 -26.63
N SER A 94 -9.05 -9.84 -26.41
CA SER A 94 -9.76 -8.57 -26.43
C SER A 94 -10.12 -8.11 -25.00
N PRO A 95 -10.48 -6.83 -24.81
CA PRO A 95 -10.93 -6.33 -23.52
C PRO A 95 -12.10 -7.13 -22.93
N VAL A 96 -11.95 -7.50 -21.65
CA VAL A 96 -12.95 -8.18 -20.83
C VAL A 96 -13.28 -7.30 -19.63
N VAL A 97 -14.57 -7.15 -19.31
CA VAL A 97 -15.01 -6.37 -18.14
C VAL A 97 -15.97 -7.16 -17.29
N LEU A 98 -15.67 -7.30 -16.01
CA LEU A 98 -16.55 -7.85 -14.99
C LEU A 98 -17.26 -6.70 -14.32
N ILE A 99 -18.58 -6.72 -14.35
CA ILE A 99 -19.42 -5.62 -13.88
C ILE A 99 -20.25 -6.15 -12.72
N LEU A 100 -20.10 -5.50 -11.57
CA LEU A 100 -20.86 -5.80 -10.36
C LEU A 100 -22.17 -5.03 -10.43
N THR A 101 -23.28 -5.75 -10.50
CA THR A 101 -24.63 -5.15 -10.51
C THR A 101 -25.18 -4.90 -9.10
N ARG A 102 -24.54 -5.50 -8.09
CA ARG A 102 -24.80 -5.32 -6.65
C ARG A 102 -23.46 -5.26 -5.89
N PRO A 103 -23.43 -4.73 -4.65
CA PRO A 103 -22.22 -4.71 -3.81
C PRO A 103 -21.90 -6.10 -3.21
N GLU A 104 -21.82 -7.11 -4.07
CA GLU A 104 -21.62 -8.52 -3.73
C GLU A 104 -20.73 -9.19 -4.77
N LEU A 105 -19.77 -10.00 -4.30
CA LEU A 105 -18.88 -10.80 -5.15
C LEU A 105 -19.46 -12.21 -5.30
N ASN A 106 -20.58 -12.32 -6.01
CA ASN A 106 -21.18 -13.60 -6.37
C ASN A 106 -21.56 -13.63 -7.86
N ALA A 107 -21.56 -14.83 -8.46
CA ALA A 107 -21.87 -15.04 -9.88
C ALA A 107 -23.25 -14.46 -10.29
N ASP A 108 -24.21 -14.47 -9.37
CA ASP A 108 -25.55 -13.94 -9.55
C ASP A 108 -25.61 -12.41 -9.75
N SER A 109 -24.63 -11.70 -9.20
CA SER A 109 -24.51 -10.24 -9.27
C SER A 109 -23.53 -9.79 -10.34
N LEU A 110 -22.88 -10.73 -11.04
CA LEU A 110 -21.89 -10.47 -12.06
C LEU A 110 -22.49 -10.42 -13.47
N LEU A 111 -21.93 -9.50 -14.24
CA LEU A 111 -22.18 -9.31 -15.65
C LEU A 111 -20.82 -9.27 -16.35
N VAL A 112 -20.63 -10.04 -17.41
CA VAL A 112 -19.38 -10.03 -18.18
C VAL A 112 -19.61 -9.33 -19.51
N ALA A 113 -18.84 -8.29 -19.79
CA ALA A 113 -18.74 -7.67 -21.11
C ALA A 113 -17.50 -8.21 -21.83
N TYR A 114 -17.67 -8.67 -23.06
CA TYR A 114 -16.59 -9.27 -23.84
C TYR A 114 -16.84 -9.13 -25.34
N ARG A 115 -15.78 -9.34 -26.13
CA ARG A 115 -15.90 -9.52 -27.58
C ARG A 115 -16.19 -10.99 -27.87
N PRO A 116 -17.31 -11.33 -28.53
CA PRO A 116 -17.61 -12.72 -28.78
C PRO A 116 -16.71 -13.32 -29.87
N ARG A 117 -16.35 -14.60 -29.69
CA ARG A 117 -15.60 -15.43 -30.62
C ARG A 117 -16.53 -16.53 -31.15
N GLY A 118 -16.59 -16.71 -32.47
CA GLY A 118 -17.52 -17.65 -33.10
C GLY A 118 -18.98 -17.16 -33.12
N GLN A 119 -19.77 -17.71 -34.04
CA GLN A 119 -21.05 -17.09 -34.46
C GLN A 119 -22.32 -17.69 -33.84
N GLN A 120 -22.28 -18.85 -33.16
CA GLN A 120 -23.53 -19.57 -32.86
C GLN A 120 -24.39 -18.94 -31.74
N LEU A 121 -23.80 -18.53 -30.62
CA LEU A 121 -24.51 -17.82 -29.54
C LEU A 121 -24.89 -16.38 -29.94
N VAL A 122 -24.01 -15.72 -30.69
CA VAL A 122 -24.18 -14.34 -31.15
C VAL A 122 -25.28 -14.20 -32.19
N LYS A 123 -25.46 -15.18 -33.10
CA LYS A 123 -26.46 -15.10 -34.19
C LYS A 123 -27.89 -14.91 -33.67
N LYS A 124 -28.29 -15.57 -32.59
CA LYS A 124 -29.65 -15.41 -32.01
C LYS A 124 -29.82 -14.10 -31.22
N ALA A 125 -28.78 -13.64 -30.52
CA ALA A 125 -28.82 -12.41 -29.73
C ALA A 125 -28.68 -11.15 -30.60
N ALA A 126 -27.82 -11.19 -31.63
CA ALA A 126 -27.59 -10.09 -32.58
C ALA A 126 -28.84 -9.74 -33.40
N LEU A 127 -29.73 -10.71 -33.65
CA LEU A 127 -31.02 -10.49 -34.33
C LEU A 127 -32.00 -9.62 -33.51
N ARG A 128 -31.76 -9.42 -32.21
CA ARG A 128 -32.65 -8.69 -31.30
C ARG A 128 -32.03 -7.40 -30.73
N GLN A 129 -31.03 -6.83 -31.41
CA GLN A 129 -30.27 -5.60 -31.08
C GLN A 129 -30.77 -4.85 -29.82
N GLY A 130 -30.01 -4.91 -28.73
CA GLY A 130 -30.34 -4.21 -27.48
C GLY A 130 -31.36 -4.91 -26.56
N ARG A 131 -31.98 -6.03 -26.96
CA ARG A 131 -32.86 -6.83 -26.07
C ARG A 131 -32.16 -8.08 -25.54
N PRO A 132 -32.26 -8.37 -24.22
CA PRO A 132 -31.77 -9.61 -23.65
C PRO A 132 -32.37 -10.85 -24.31
N SER A 133 -31.50 -11.80 -24.67
CA SER A 133 -31.86 -13.10 -25.23
C SER A 133 -31.41 -14.22 -24.30
N ARG A 134 -32.27 -15.22 -24.10
CA ARG A 134 -31.94 -16.42 -23.33
C ARG A 134 -31.16 -17.39 -24.23
N CYS A 135 -30.06 -17.88 -23.73
CA CYS A 135 -29.17 -18.84 -24.36
C CYS A 135 -29.06 -20.06 -23.44
N GLU A 136 -29.27 -21.25 -23.97
CA GLU A 136 -28.98 -22.49 -23.25
C GLU A 136 -27.52 -22.87 -23.55
N CYS A 137 -26.72 -22.99 -22.49
CA CYS A 137 -25.31 -23.40 -22.55
C CYS A 137 -25.15 -24.75 -21.82
N PRO A 138 -24.07 -25.51 -22.07
CA PRO A 138 -23.85 -26.82 -21.45
C PRO A 138 -23.90 -26.82 -19.92
N ILE A 139 -23.49 -25.70 -19.31
CA ILE A 139 -23.32 -25.54 -17.86
C ILE A 139 -24.55 -24.89 -17.20
N GLY A 140 -25.44 -24.30 -18.01
CA GLY A 140 -26.67 -23.69 -17.52
C GLY A 140 -27.25 -22.67 -18.48
N THR A 141 -28.27 -21.94 -18.01
CA THR A 141 -28.86 -20.85 -18.78
C THR A 141 -28.04 -19.56 -18.62
N CYS A 142 -27.79 -18.88 -19.75
CA CYS A 142 -27.15 -17.58 -19.81
C CYS A 142 -28.07 -16.57 -20.51
N TRP A 143 -28.03 -15.30 -20.10
CA TRP A 143 -28.72 -14.21 -20.79
C TRP A 143 -27.69 -13.29 -21.44
N VAL A 144 -27.87 -13.01 -22.73
CA VAL A 144 -26.95 -12.19 -23.51
C VAL A 144 -27.67 -10.99 -24.12
N VAL A 145 -27.05 -9.81 -24.07
CA VAL A 145 -27.44 -8.65 -24.87
C VAL A 145 -26.25 -8.13 -25.67
N MET A 146 -26.49 -7.82 -26.94
CA MET A 146 -25.48 -7.24 -27.83
C MET A 146 -25.64 -5.72 -27.91
N ARG A 147 -24.51 -5.01 -27.87
CA ARG A 147 -24.40 -3.58 -28.16
C ARG A 147 -23.19 -3.33 -29.06
N GLY A 148 -23.47 -3.10 -30.34
CA GLY A 148 -22.42 -3.07 -31.36
C GLY A 148 -21.61 -4.39 -31.35
N PRO A 149 -20.27 -4.34 -31.29
CA PRO A 149 -19.42 -5.54 -31.27
C PRO A 149 -19.28 -6.19 -29.89
N VAL A 150 -19.87 -5.62 -28.83
CA VAL A 150 -19.72 -6.08 -27.45
C VAL A 150 -20.92 -6.93 -27.03
N ALA A 151 -20.64 -8.10 -26.46
CA ALA A 151 -21.62 -8.96 -25.83
C ALA A 151 -21.58 -8.75 -24.31
N PHE A 152 -22.75 -8.66 -23.69
CA PHE A 152 -22.92 -8.62 -22.25
C PHE A 152 -23.68 -9.87 -21.80
N ALA A 153 -23.07 -10.68 -20.94
CA ALA A 153 -23.62 -11.95 -20.46
C ALA A 153 -23.81 -11.97 -18.95
N ALA A 154 -24.90 -12.58 -18.49
CA ALA A 154 -25.15 -12.83 -17.07
C ALA A 154 -26.03 -14.07 -16.88
N GLN A 155 -25.92 -14.72 -15.72
CA GLN A 155 -26.79 -15.86 -15.36
C GLN A 155 -28.27 -15.43 -15.20
N LYS A 156 -28.50 -14.21 -14.69
CA LYS A 156 -29.84 -13.67 -14.45
C LYS A 156 -30.16 -12.52 -15.39
N ARG A 157 -31.32 -12.58 -16.06
CA ARG A 157 -31.85 -11.48 -16.90
C ARG A 157 -31.90 -10.14 -16.17
N SER A 158 -32.17 -10.16 -14.86
CA SER A 158 -32.26 -8.95 -14.04
C SER A 158 -30.94 -8.17 -13.96
N ALA A 159 -29.79 -8.85 -14.01
CA ALA A 159 -28.47 -8.21 -13.97
C ALA A 159 -28.26 -7.30 -15.20
N LEU A 160 -28.74 -7.72 -16.38
CA LEU A 160 -28.67 -6.94 -17.62
C LEU A 160 -29.50 -5.64 -17.60
N ARG A 161 -30.38 -5.44 -16.60
CA ARG A 161 -31.17 -4.20 -16.49
C ARG A 161 -30.30 -2.98 -16.23
N VAL A 162 -29.12 -3.17 -15.62
CA VAL A 162 -28.17 -2.09 -15.35
C VAL A 162 -27.74 -1.38 -16.63
N LEU A 163 -27.80 -2.06 -17.78
CA LEU A 163 -27.35 -1.50 -19.04
C LEU A 163 -28.37 -0.53 -19.66
N ARG A 164 -29.62 -0.42 -19.19
CA ARG A 164 -30.66 0.41 -19.85
C ARG A 164 -30.19 1.86 -20.02
N GLU A 165 -30.21 2.33 -21.28
CA GLU A 165 -29.97 3.73 -21.70
C GLU A 165 -28.89 4.47 -20.89
N VAL A 166 -27.63 4.19 -21.19
CA VAL A 166 -26.48 4.90 -20.60
C VAL A 166 -26.21 6.15 -21.43
N PRO A 167 -26.45 7.36 -20.92
CA PRO A 167 -26.06 8.58 -21.62
C PRO A 167 -24.53 8.71 -21.59
N GLU A 168 -23.94 9.40 -22.57
CA GLU A 168 -22.47 9.47 -22.71
C GLU A 168 -21.79 10.05 -21.46
N ASP A 169 -22.37 11.09 -20.87
CA ASP A 169 -21.93 11.75 -19.64
C ASP A 169 -22.17 10.92 -18.36
N GLY A 170 -23.13 10.00 -18.41
CA GLY A 170 -23.43 9.05 -17.34
C GLY A 170 -22.66 7.74 -17.42
N SER A 171 -21.68 7.62 -18.34
CA SER A 171 -20.89 6.40 -18.51
C SER A 171 -19.69 6.33 -17.55
N VAL A 172 -19.23 5.11 -17.25
CA VAL A 172 -17.98 4.91 -16.49
C VAL A 172 -16.83 5.71 -17.11
N ALA A 173 -16.66 5.61 -18.43
CA ALA A 173 -15.58 6.26 -19.17
C ALA A 173 -15.55 7.79 -18.95
N ALA A 174 -16.71 8.44 -18.93
CA ALA A 174 -16.81 9.88 -18.70
C ALA A 174 -16.40 10.28 -17.27
N THR A 175 -16.58 9.40 -16.29
CA THR A 175 -16.28 9.69 -14.88
C THR A 175 -14.87 9.34 -14.41
N LEU A 176 -14.08 8.65 -15.25
CA LEU A 176 -12.68 8.35 -14.95
C LEU A 176 -11.89 9.66 -14.96
N ASP A 177 -11.12 9.90 -13.91
CA ASP A 177 -10.18 11.02 -13.90
C ASP A 177 -8.89 10.70 -14.68
N SER A 178 -7.95 11.65 -14.74
CA SER A 178 -6.69 11.45 -15.47
C SER A 178 -5.83 10.31 -14.92
N VAL A 179 -5.84 10.09 -13.60
CA VAL A 179 -5.06 9.03 -12.95
C VAL A 179 -5.71 7.68 -13.22
N GLU A 180 -7.04 7.58 -13.06
CA GLU A 180 -7.81 6.37 -13.36
C GLU A 180 -7.66 5.95 -14.83
N ARG A 181 -7.64 6.91 -15.77
CA ARG A 181 -7.39 6.63 -17.20
C ARG A 181 -5.98 6.11 -17.43
N GLN A 182 -4.97 6.73 -16.82
CA GLN A 182 -3.59 6.24 -16.93
C GLN A 182 -3.45 4.82 -16.36
N MET A 183 -4.08 4.55 -15.20
CA MET A 183 -4.10 3.20 -14.62
C MET A 183 -4.75 2.20 -15.58
N LEU A 184 -5.91 2.53 -16.16
CA LEU A 184 -6.59 1.70 -17.16
C LEU A 184 -5.69 1.39 -18.37
N ASP A 185 -4.97 2.38 -18.88
CA ASP A 185 -4.16 2.26 -20.09
C ASP A 185 -2.83 1.51 -19.88
N THR A 186 -2.32 1.45 -18.64
CA THR A 186 -0.99 0.90 -18.31
C THR A 186 -1.00 -0.39 -17.49
N SER A 187 -2.17 -0.80 -16.99
CA SER A 187 -2.31 -1.97 -16.13
C SER A 187 -2.69 -3.24 -16.88
N ASP A 188 -2.40 -4.39 -16.27
CA ASP A 188 -2.92 -5.69 -16.70
C ASP A 188 -4.35 -5.91 -16.20
N VAL A 189 -4.66 -5.31 -15.05
CA VAL A 189 -5.95 -5.36 -14.39
C VAL A 189 -6.24 -4.01 -13.77
N PHE A 190 -7.43 -3.47 -14.03
CA PHE A 190 -7.94 -2.26 -13.41
C PHE A 190 -9.30 -2.51 -12.75
N GLY A 191 -9.39 -2.34 -11.44
CA GLY A 191 -10.62 -2.41 -10.67
C GLY A 191 -11.08 -1.02 -10.23
N ARG A 192 -12.39 -0.79 -10.20
CA ARG A 192 -12.98 0.43 -9.65
C ARG A 192 -14.26 0.12 -8.88
N MET A 193 -14.41 0.71 -7.71
CA MET A 193 -15.57 0.58 -6.83
C MET A 193 -16.18 1.95 -6.57
N THR A 194 -17.51 2.03 -6.68
CA THR A 194 -18.29 3.22 -6.35
C THR A 194 -18.75 3.14 -4.90
N MET A 195 -18.10 3.89 -4.03
CA MET A 195 -18.23 3.69 -2.58
C MET A 195 -19.63 3.96 -2.04
N SER A 196 -20.42 4.84 -2.66
CA SER A 196 -21.82 5.07 -2.26
C SER A 196 -22.67 3.79 -2.29
N ARG A 197 -22.33 2.79 -3.12
CA ARG A 197 -22.99 1.49 -3.19
C ARG A 197 -22.50 0.50 -2.14
N TRP A 198 -21.29 0.69 -1.61
CA TRP A 198 -20.61 -0.23 -0.70
C TRP A 198 -20.57 0.25 0.76
N ARG A 199 -20.83 1.54 1.01
CA ARG A 199 -20.71 2.16 2.34
C ARG A 199 -21.37 1.36 3.44
N GLU A 200 -22.64 1.00 3.31
CA GLU A 200 -23.38 0.26 4.34
C GLU A 200 -22.69 -1.06 4.71
N LYS A 201 -22.29 -1.83 3.69
CA LYS A 201 -21.60 -3.11 3.85
C LYS A 201 -20.19 -2.94 4.42
N ASN A 202 -19.45 -1.95 3.94
CA ASN A 202 -18.09 -1.66 4.42
C ASN A 202 -18.10 -1.15 5.86
N SER A 203 -19.10 -0.36 6.26
CA SER A 203 -19.27 0.12 7.63
C SER A 203 -19.38 -1.04 8.62
N PHE A 204 -19.99 -2.16 8.25
CA PHE A 204 -20.00 -3.36 9.11
C PHE A 204 -18.57 -3.88 9.38
N TYR A 205 -17.76 -4.07 8.34
CA TYR A 205 -16.39 -4.56 8.49
C TYR A 205 -15.47 -3.56 9.20
N ILE A 206 -15.64 -2.26 8.92
CA ILE A 206 -14.93 -1.19 9.61
C ILE A 206 -15.27 -1.20 11.10
N ASN A 207 -16.56 -1.28 11.45
CA ASN A 207 -17.00 -1.37 12.85
C ASN A 207 -16.49 -2.64 13.53
N MET A 208 -16.48 -3.77 12.83
CA MET A 208 -15.91 -5.01 13.36
C MET A 208 -14.42 -4.85 13.67
N GLY A 209 -13.62 -4.31 12.73
CA GLY A 209 -12.20 -4.05 12.95
C GLY A 209 -11.95 -3.06 14.08
N ILE A 210 -12.73 -1.98 14.15
CA ILE A 210 -12.70 -1.01 15.26
C ILE A 210 -12.98 -1.70 16.60
N ASN A 211 -14.00 -2.55 16.67
CA ASN A 211 -14.35 -3.25 17.90
C ASN A 211 -13.28 -4.29 18.29
N MET A 212 -12.66 -4.98 17.33
CA MET A 212 -11.54 -5.88 17.61
C MET A 212 -10.33 -5.12 18.17
N MET A 213 -9.97 -3.97 17.58
CA MET A 213 -8.91 -3.11 18.11
C MET A 213 -9.24 -2.62 19.52
N ARG A 214 -10.49 -2.18 19.75
CA ARG A 214 -10.96 -1.80 21.09
C ARG A 214 -10.80 -2.95 22.07
N TRP A 215 -11.26 -4.15 21.75
CA TRP A 215 -11.14 -5.31 22.63
C TRP A 215 -9.69 -5.64 22.98
N GLY A 216 -8.80 -5.68 21.98
CA GLY A 216 -7.38 -5.94 22.20
C GLY A 216 -6.75 -4.92 23.15
N MET A 217 -7.01 -3.63 22.96
CA MET A 217 -6.46 -2.59 23.83
C MET A 217 -7.10 -2.59 25.23
N THR A 218 -8.42 -2.85 25.34
CA THR A 218 -9.10 -2.95 26.64
C THR A 218 -8.69 -4.17 27.45
N ALA A 219 -8.22 -5.24 26.82
CA ALA A 219 -7.74 -6.43 27.52
C ALA A 219 -6.44 -6.17 28.31
N GLU A 220 -5.62 -5.21 27.87
CA GLU A 220 -4.34 -4.88 28.49
C GLU A 220 -4.34 -3.57 29.29
N ALA A 221 -5.46 -2.84 29.31
CA ALA A 221 -5.54 -1.53 29.93
C ALA A 221 -5.82 -1.58 31.43
N ASP A 222 -5.16 -0.69 32.16
CA ASP A 222 -5.50 -0.34 33.53
C ASP A 222 -6.95 0.22 33.59
N PRO A 223 -7.82 -0.27 34.49
CA PRO A 223 -9.17 0.26 34.68
C PRO A 223 -9.24 1.79 34.83
N GLU A 224 -8.23 2.42 35.44
CA GLU A 224 -8.18 3.89 35.60
C GLU A 224 -7.87 4.63 34.28
N GLN A 225 -7.26 3.96 33.31
CA GLN A 225 -6.93 4.53 31.99
C GLN A 225 -7.95 4.17 30.91
N LEU A 226 -8.83 3.21 31.19
CA LEU A 226 -9.83 2.69 30.27
C LEU A 226 -10.69 3.78 29.60
N PRO A 227 -11.24 4.80 30.30
CA PRO A 227 -12.11 5.75 29.63
C PRO A 227 -11.34 6.74 28.74
N LEU A 228 -10.09 7.10 29.08
CA LEU A 228 -9.23 7.91 28.22
C LEU A 228 -8.86 7.13 26.95
N MET A 229 -8.51 5.86 27.09
CA MET A 229 -8.23 4.98 25.97
C MET A 229 -9.45 4.80 25.06
N GLN A 230 -10.65 4.62 25.63
CA GLN A 230 -11.90 4.57 24.87
C GLN A 230 -12.14 5.86 24.08
N ALA A 231 -11.89 7.04 24.67
CA ALA A 231 -12.02 8.31 23.97
C ALA A 231 -11.07 8.40 22.77
N LEU A 232 -9.80 7.99 22.92
CA LEU A 232 -8.83 7.97 21.82
C LEU A 232 -9.24 6.99 20.72
N MET A 233 -9.69 5.80 21.10
CA MET A 233 -10.16 4.79 20.15
C MET A 233 -11.41 5.25 19.39
N ASN A 234 -12.31 5.96 20.05
CA ASN A 234 -13.46 6.59 19.39
C ASN A 234 -13.00 7.64 18.39
N TRP A 235 -12.01 8.47 18.73
CA TRP A 235 -11.47 9.44 17.80
C TRP A 235 -10.86 8.80 16.54
N PHE A 236 -10.08 7.72 16.69
CA PHE A 236 -9.55 6.97 15.53
C PHE A 236 -10.66 6.30 14.72
N ALA A 237 -11.62 5.66 15.39
CA ALA A 237 -12.78 5.03 14.79
C ALA A 237 -13.59 6.03 13.93
N ASP A 238 -13.92 7.18 14.51
CA ASP A 238 -14.65 8.25 13.84
C ASP A 238 -13.87 8.79 12.64
N GLY A 239 -12.54 8.89 12.76
CA GLY A 239 -11.64 9.27 11.67
C GLY A 239 -11.68 8.27 10.51
N ILE A 240 -11.54 6.97 10.78
CA ILE A 240 -11.61 5.91 9.77
C ILE A 240 -12.98 5.89 9.09
N GLN A 241 -14.06 5.97 9.88
CA GLN A 241 -15.42 6.02 9.35
C GLN A 241 -15.64 7.26 8.48
N THR A 242 -15.13 8.42 8.92
CA THR A 242 -15.19 9.68 8.13
C THR A 242 -14.49 9.54 6.78
N VAL A 243 -13.31 8.90 6.75
CA VAL A 243 -12.57 8.65 5.50
C VAL A 243 -13.38 7.75 4.57
N SER A 244 -13.95 6.66 5.09
CA SER A 244 -14.79 5.74 4.32
C SER A 244 -16.07 6.41 3.79
N ASP A 245 -16.80 7.14 4.65
CA ASP A 245 -18.07 7.77 4.30
C ASP A 245 -17.93 8.87 3.25
N GLN A 246 -16.81 9.59 3.28
CA GLN A 246 -16.53 10.67 2.34
C GLN A 246 -15.81 10.18 1.07
N MET A 247 -15.49 8.90 0.97
CA MET A 247 -14.87 8.33 -0.22
C MET A 247 -15.90 8.19 -1.34
N SER A 248 -15.60 8.69 -2.52
CA SER A 248 -16.45 8.58 -3.72
C SER A 248 -16.14 7.30 -4.49
N THR A 249 -14.86 7.05 -4.77
CA THR A 249 -14.40 5.88 -5.52
C THR A 249 -13.08 5.37 -4.94
N ILE A 250 -12.90 4.05 -5.04
CA ILE A 250 -11.61 3.37 -4.89
C ILE A 250 -11.31 2.73 -6.24
N SER A 251 -10.12 2.98 -6.75
CA SER A 251 -9.61 2.34 -7.96
C SER A 251 -8.31 1.63 -7.61
N ILE A 252 -8.13 0.42 -8.13
CA ILE A 252 -6.93 -0.39 -7.93
C ILE A 252 -6.45 -0.84 -9.29
N SER A 253 -5.14 -0.88 -9.50
CA SER A 253 -4.57 -1.49 -10.69
C SER A 253 -3.35 -2.32 -10.37
N ALA A 254 -3.20 -3.41 -11.09
CA ALA A 254 -2.01 -4.25 -11.04
C ALA A 254 -1.43 -4.35 -12.45
N GLY A 255 -0.10 -4.27 -12.55
CA GLY A 255 0.60 -4.41 -13.83
C GLY A 255 1.96 -5.07 -13.63
N TYR A 256 2.35 -5.86 -14.62
CA TYR A 256 3.63 -6.54 -14.71
C TYR A 256 4.23 -6.32 -16.10
N ASP A 257 5.37 -5.64 -16.15
CA ASP A 257 6.10 -5.31 -17.38
C ASP A 257 7.29 -6.25 -17.65
N GLU A 258 7.22 -7.49 -17.13
CA GLU A 258 8.27 -8.51 -17.13
C GLU A 258 9.45 -8.21 -16.19
N LYS A 259 9.62 -6.97 -15.73
CA LYS A 259 10.73 -6.55 -14.84
C LYS A 259 10.25 -6.04 -13.50
N THR A 260 9.02 -5.56 -13.43
CA THR A 260 8.51 -4.82 -12.29
C THR A 260 7.04 -5.13 -12.10
N LEU A 261 6.71 -5.51 -10.86
CA LEU A 261 5.33 -5.58 -10.40
C LEU A 261 4.94 -4.23 -9.81
N ARG A 262 3.82 -3.69 -10.29
CA ARG A 262 3.25 -2.43 -9.83
C ARG A 262 1.83 -2.64 -9.34
N LEU A 263 1.55 -2.18 -8.13
CA LEU A 263 0.21 -2.09 -7.57
C LEU A 263 -0.11 -0.64 -7.26
N THR A 264 -1.11 -0.08 -7.92
CA THR A 264 -1.56 1.30 -7.68
C THR A 264 -2.93 1.29 -7.04
N HIS A 265 -3.12 2.07 -5.98
CA HIS A 265 -4.43 2.32 -5.39
C HIS A 265 -4.73 3.83 -5.40
N HIS A 266 -5.84 4.20 -6.01
CA HIS A 266 -6.28 5.57 -6.16
C HIS A 266 -7.62 5.78 -5.45
N HIS A 267 -7.66 6.79 -4.58
CA HIS A 267 -8.80 7.12 -3.75
C HIS A 267 -9.25 8.52 -4.09
N ARG A 268 -10.54 8.67 -4.42
CA ARG A 268 -11.15 9.97 -4.68
C ARG A 268 -12.21 10.26 -3.64
N PHE A 269 -12.11 11.41 -2.99
CA PHE A 269 -13.06 11.85 -1.97
C PHE A 269 -14.12 12.77 -2.56
N GLU A 270 -15.30 12.77 -1.94
CA GLU A 270 -16.39 13.68 -2.28
C GLU A 270 -15.93 15.14 -2.14
N LYS A 271 -16.23 15.95 -3.16
CA LYS A 271 -15.88 17.37 -3.20
C LYS A 271 -16.50 18.10 -1.99
N ASP A 272 -15.79 19.11 -1.49
CA ASP A 272 -16.21 19.98 -0.38
C ASP A 272 -16.37 19.29 0.99
N LYS A 273 -16.10 17.99 1.10
CA LYS A 273 -16.06 17.27 2.38
C LYS A 273 -14.72 17.47 3.10
N SER A 274 -14.67 17.14 4.39
CA SER A 274 -13.54 17.47 5.26
C SER A 274 -12.23 16.78 4.85
N VAL A 275 -12.29 15.53 4.36
CA VAL A 275 -11.11 14.82 3.87
C VAL A 275 -10.58 15.48 2.60
N ALA A 276 -11.46 15.78 1.64
CA ALA A 276 -11.04 16.45 0.41
C ALA A 276 -10.43 17.83 0.69
N LYS A 277 -11.06 18.62 1.57
CA LYS A 277 -10.54 19.92 2.03
C LYS A 277 -9.19 19.79 2.72
N TYR A 278 -8.99 18.74 3.53
CA TYR A 278 -7.70 18.50 4.17
C TYR A 278 -6.63 18.20 3.12
N LEU A 279 -6.88 17.26 2.20
CA LEU A 279 -5.93 16.90 1.14
C LEU A 279 -5.63 18.08 0.20
N GLY A 280 -6.62 18.91 -0.13
CA GLY A 280 -6.42 20.13 -0.92
C GLY A 280 -5.56 21.20 -0.22
N CYS A 281 -5.41 21.14 1.11
CA CYS A 281 -4.51 22.02 1.86
C CYS A 281 -3.07 21.46 1.98
N VAL A 282 -2.85 20.18 1.65
CA VAL A 282 -1.54 19.56 1.78
C VAL A 282 -0.63 20.05 0.67
N THR A 283 0.57 20.48 1.04
CA THR A 283 1.61 20.86 0.09
C THR A 283 2.81 19.92 0.22
N ARG A 284 3.67 19.94 -0.80
CA ARG A 284 4.91 19.16 -0.82
C ARG A 284 6.12 20.07 -0.72
N ASP A 285 7.05 19.74 0.17
CA ASP A 285 8.39 20.35 0.17
C ASP A 285 9.32 19.69 -0.85
N LYS A 286 10.21 20.46 -1.50
CA LYS A 286 11.11 19.96 -2.55
C LYS A 286 12.44 19.38 -2.04
N SER A 287 12.66 19.39 -0.72
CA SER A 287 13.93 18.90 -0.15
C SER A 287 14.10 17.40 -0.34
N ASP A 288 15.31 16.97 -0.65
CA ASP A 288 15.65 15.54 -0.74
C ASP A 288 15.84 14.96 0.67
N MET A 289 14.79 14.33 1.18
CA MET A 289 14.78 13.72 2.52
C MET A 289 15.62 12.45 2.59
N LEU A 290 15.89 11.77 1.46
CA LEU A 290 16.75 10.58 1.48
C LEU A 290 18.22 10.97 1.71
N ALA A 291 18.60 12.18 1.31
CA ALA A 291 19.93 12.73 1.58
C ALA A 291 20.18 12.96 3.09
N THR A 292 19.12 13.05 3.91
CA THR A 292 19.24 13.15 5.37
C THR A 292 19.35 11.79 6.05
N LEU A 293 19.36 10.67 5.30
CA LEU A 293 19.56 9.32 5.83
C LEU A 293 20.95 8.76 5.44
N PRO A 294 21.65 8.08 6.36
CA PRO A 294 22.96 7.48 6.05
C PRO A 294 22.82 6.32 5.05
N ASP A 295 23.79 6.11 4.16
CA ASP A 295 23.84 4.91 3.32
C ASP A 295 24.34 3.71 4.14
N ARG A 296 23.42 2.96 4.73
CA ARG A 296 23.70 1.76 5.52
C ARG A 296 22.55 0.78 5.47
N SER A 297 22.78 -0.46 5.90
CA SER A 297 21.72 -1.46 5.99
C SER A 297 20.54 -1.00 6.85
N PHE A 298 19.32 -1.23 6.35
CA PHE A 298 18.07 -0.84 7.00
C PHE A 298 17.02 -1.92 6.80
N TRP A 299 15.94 -1.86 7.59
CA TRP A 299 14.72 -2.65 7.38
C TRP A 299 13.67 -1.85 6.66
N MET A 300 13.55 -0.58 7.08
CA MET A 300 12.64 0.39 6.51
C MET A 300 13.33 1.75 6.51
N ALA A 301 13.27 2.44 5.38
CA ALA A 301 13.53 3.85 5.27
C ALA A 301 12.24 4.53 4.80
N ALA A 302 11.79 5.58 5.49
CA ALA A 302 10.61 6.33 5.13
C ALA A 302 10.91 7.82 5.13
N THR A 303 10.44 8.51 4.11
CA THR A 303 10.53 9.96 3.99
C THR A 303 9.16 10.55 3.74
N SER A 304 8.91 11.70 4.33
CA SER A 304 7.69 12.48 4.16
C SER A 304 8.07 13.91 3.83
N ASN A 305 7.65 14.37 2.66
CA ASN A 305 7.69 15.78 2.25
C ASN A 305 6.32 16.44 2.49
N TRP A 306 5.49 15.83 3.34
CA TRP A 306 4.13 16.23 3.63
C TRP A 306 4.09 17.48 4.51
N ARG A 307 3.64 18.60 3.94
CA ARG A 307 3.48 19.86 4.66
C ARG A 307 2.01 20.19 4.84
N CYS A 308 1.61 20.35 6.11
CA CYS A 308 0.30 20.86 6.48
C CYS A 308 0.39 22.35 6.85
N PRO A 309 -0.66 23.14 6.62
CA PRO A 309 -0.72 24.49 7.20
C PRO A 309 -0.70 24.43 8.73
N PRO A 310 -0.24 25.49 9.42
CA PRO A 310 -0.25 25.57 10.87
C PRO A 310 -1.63 25.25 11.47
N GLY A 311 -1.64 24.40 12.51
CA GLY A 311 -2.86 24.01 13.22
C GLY A 311 -3.81 23.06 12.46
N GLN A 312 -3.53 22.73 11.20
CA GLN A 312 -4.30 21.77 10.39
C GLN A 312 -3.77 20.33 10.49
N ALA A 313 -2.53 20.15 10.96
CA ALA A 313 -1.93 18.83 11.11
C ALA A 313 -2.80 17.90 11.97
N ILE A 314 -2.94 16.65 11.53
CA ILE A 314 -3.73 15.62 12.23
C ILE A 314 -3.22 15.45 13.67
N THR A 315 -1.89 15.46 13.87
CA THR A 315 -1.28 15.39 15.20
C THR A 315 -1.73 16.53 16.10
N ALA A 316 -1.79 17.78 15.59
CA ALA A 316 -2.28 18.91 16.38
C ALA A 316 -3.76 18.77 16.75
N ARG A 317 -4.60 18.28 15.81
CA ARG A 317 -6.02 18.00 16.08
C ARG A 317 -6.20 16.89 17.14
N LEU A 318 -5.41 15.83 17.05
CA LEU A 318 -5.39 14.75 18.03
C LEU A 318 -4.97 15.28 19.40
N THR A 319 -3.85 16.01 19.49
CA THR A 319 -3.38 16.60 20.76
C THR A 319 -4.44 17.50 21.39
N ARG A 320 -5.09 18.37 20.61
CA ARG A 320 -6.22 19.18 21.11
C ARG A 320 -7.35 18.32 21.66
N TYR A 321 -7.71 17.24 20.98
CA TYR A 321 -8.75 16.33 21.43
C TYR A 321 -8.35 15.66 22.76
N VAL A 322 -7.18 15.01 22.81
CA VAL A 322 -6.66 14.30 24.00
C VAL A 322 -6.60 15.22 25.21
N MET A 323 -6.03 16.42 25.05
CA MET A 323 -5.87 17.39 26.15
C MET A 323 -7.21 17.96 26.66
N ASN A 324 -8.31 17.71 25.96
CA ASN A 324 -9.66 18.11 26.37
C ASN A 324 -10.54 16.94 26.86
N VAL A 325 -10.02 15.71 26.91
CA VAL A 325 -10.69 14.59 27.59
C VAL A 325 -10.63 14.82 29.10
N ASP A 326 -11.70 14.50 29.83
CA ASP A 326 -11.85 14.88 31.25
C ASP A 326 -10.75 14.29 32.15
N GLN A 327 -10.33 13.03 31.96
CA GLN A 327 -9.19 12.48 32.70
C GLN A 327 -7.91 13.31 32.52
N MET A 328 -7.65 13.77 31.30
CA MET A 328 -6.49 14.62 31.01
C MET A 328 -6.66 16.02 31.61
N LYS A 329 -7.91 16.51 31.72
CA LYS A 329 -8.17 17.78 32.38
C LYS A 329 -7.86 17.74 33.88
N GLU A 330 -8.08 16.60 34.51
CA GLU A 330 -7.78 16.37 35.93
C GLU A 330 -6.27 16.15 36.14
N LYS A 331 -5.63 15.35 35.28
CA LYS A 331 -4.21 14.98 35.41
C LYS A 331 -3.24 16.11 35.03
N VAL A 332 -3.60 16.97 34.07
CA VAL A 332 -2.68 17.98 33.53
C VAL A 332 -3.23 19.38 33.75
N ARG A 333 -2.43 20.25 34.40
CA ARG A 333 -2.82 21.63 34.71
C ARG A 333 -3.19 22.44 33.45
N PRO A 334 -4.20 23.31 33.49
CA PRO A 334 -4.69 24.05 32.32
C PRO A 334 -3.61 24.85 31.55
N GLU A 335 -2.64 25.43 32.24
CA GLU A 335 -1.53 26.18 31.65
C GLU A 335 -0.64 25.26 30.81
N LEU A 336 -0.33 24.08 31.36
CA LEU A 336 0.52 23.09 30.69
C LEU A 336 -0.20 22.49 29.48
N ARG A 337 -1.50 22.20 29.58
CA ARG A 337 -2.29 21.72 28.43
C ARG A 337 -2.27 22.71 27.28
N ARG A 338 -2.52 24.00 27.56
CA ARG A 338 -2.45 25.08 26.57
C ARG A 338 -1.07 25.18 25.94
N LYS A 339 -0.01 25.04 26.74
CA LYS A 339 1.37 25.04 26.26
C LYS A 339 1.63 23.85 25.33
N ILE A 340 1.30 22.61 25.73
CA ILE A 340 1.47 21.40 24.90
C ILE A 340 0.80 21.57 23.54
N VAL A 341 -0.47 21.98 23.51
CA VAL A 341 -1.21 22.20 22.26
C VAL A 341 -0.50 23.22 21.37
N ARG A 342 -0.08 24.36 21.95
CA ARG A 342 0.62 25.43 21.22
C ARG A 342 1.95 24.95 20.65
N GLU A 343 2.78 24.23 21.42
CA GLU A 343 4.07 23.76 20.95
C GLU A 343 3.91 22.69 19.85
N VAL A 344 2.92 21.79 19.95
CA VAL A 344 2.61 20.83 18.87
C VAL A 344 2.17 21.55 17.61
N GLU A 345 1.27 22.53 17.71
CA GLU A 345 0.82 23.32 16.56
C GLU A 345 1.96 24.09 15.89
N ALA A 346 2.86 24.67 16.68
CA ALA A 346 4.03 25.37 16.18
C ALA A 346 4.98 24.41 15.47
N CYS A 347 5.36 23.31 16.14
CA CYS A 347 6.31 22.32 15.63
C CYS A 347 5.85 21.71 14.31
N TYR A 348 4.62 21.18 14.26
CA TYR A 348 4.10 20.56 13.04
C TYR A 348 3.68 21.59 11.98
N GLY A 349 3.39 22.84 12.37
CA GLY A 349 3.11 23.93 11.43
C GLY A 349 4.34 24.43 10.68
N GLN A 350 5.52 24.32 11.29
CA GLN A 350 6.81 24.68 10.67
C GLN A 350 7.54 23.48 10.04
N MET A 351 7.03 22.26 10.21
CA MET A 351 7.64 21.05 9.66
C MET A 351 7.42 20.99 8.14
N ARG A 352 8.53 20.88 7.42
CA ARG A 352 8.60 20.77 5.96
C ARG A 352 8.70 19.33 5.49
N GLY A 353 9.23 18.46 6.34
CA GLY A 353 9.32 17.03 6.08
C GLY A 353 10.02 16.28 7.20
N SER A 354 10.04 14.96 7.07
CA SER A 354 10.76 14.06 7.96
C SER A 354 11.36 12.90 7.19
N ALA A 355 12.45 12.35 7.71
CA ALA A 355 13.03 11.11 7.27
C ALA A 355 13.27 10.22 8.49
N VAL A 356 13.01 8.93 8.35
CA VAL A 356 13.25 7.93 9.40
C VAL A 356 13.78 6.66 8.77
N MET A 357 14.74 6.03 9.43
CA MET A 357 15.32 4.76 9.06
C MET A 357 15.33 3.85 10.29
N LEU A 358 14.70 2.69 10.14
CA LEU A 358 14.83 1.56 11.05
C LEU A 358 16.00 0.71 10.58
N SER A 359 16.99 0.56 11.44
CA SER A 359 18.27 -0.11 11.13
C SER A 359 18.75 -0.87 12.36
N ALA A 360 19.92 -1.50 12.29
CA ALA A 360 20.54 -2.18 13.41
C ALA A 360 22.07 -2.00 13.31
N PRO A 361 22.82 -2.12 14.43
CA PRO A 361 24.27 -2.23 14.35
C PRO A 361 24.64 -3.40 13.43
N THR A 362 25.70 -3.23 12.64
CA THR A 362 26.10 -4.09 11.52
C THR A 362 25.89 -5.60 11.79
N ALA A 363 25.20 -6.25 10.86
CA ALA A 363 24.85 -7.68 10.79
C ALA A 363 23.92 -8.27 11.86
N CYS A 364 23.61 -7.53 12.92
CA CYS A 364 22.52 -7.90 13.81
C CYS A 364 21.16 -7.46 13.23
N LEU A 365 20.10 -8.10 13.69
CA LEU A 365 18.73 -7.59 13.55
C LEU A 365 18.36 -6.72 14.77
N PHE A 366 18.87 -7.06 15.95
CA PHE A 366 18.61 -6.33 17.19
C PHE A 366 19.93 -6.01 17.91
N PRO A 367 19.99 -4.94 18.73
CA PRO A 367 18.93 -3.97 18.98
C PRO A 367 18.66 -3.05 17.77
N MET A 368 17.40 -2.69 17.57
CA MET A 368 16.96 -1.79 16.52
C MET A 368 17.40 -0.35 16.84
N GLN A 369 17.84 0.36 15.81
CA GLN A 369 18.18 1.77 15.84
C GLN A 369 17.22 2.53 14.94
N ILE A 370 16.66 3.61 15.47
CA ILE A 370 15.88 4.58 14.71
C ILE A 370 16.76 5.80 14.50
N VAL A 371 17.07 6.13 13.26
CA VAL A 371 17.80 7.36 12.91
C VAL A 371 16.99 8.16 11.92
N GLY A 372 17.06 9.47 12.00
CA GLY A 372 16.28 10.31 11.10
C GLY A 372 16.53 11.79 11.28
N SER A 373 15.76 12.57 10.52
CA SER A 373 15.79 14.03 10.57
C SER A 373 14.38 14.60 10.41
N TYR A 374 14.17 15.76 11.01
CA TYR A 374 13.06 16.66 10.76
C TYR A 374 13.59 17.89 10.03
N MET A 375 12.94 18.23 8.92
CA MET A 375 13.19 19.49 8.22
C MET A 375 12.17 20.53 8.68
N LEU A 376 12.67 21.67 9.15
CA LEU A 376 11.92 22.70 9.85
C LEU A 376 12.25 24.09 9.28
N ASP A 377 11.31 25.03 9.37
CA ASP A 377 11.61 26.43 9.03
C ASP A 377 12.69 27.01 9.96
N ASP A 378 12.67 26.67 11.27
CA ASP A 378 13.71 26.99 12.26
C ASP A 378 14.05 25.74 13.09
N ALA A 379 15.21 25.12 12.81
CA ALA A 379 15.63 23.89 13.48
C ALA A 379 15.93 24.08 14.98
N ALA A 380 16.52 25.22 15.37
CA ALA A 380 16.89 25.47 16.76
C ALA A 380 15.64 25.67 17.63
N ARG A 381 14.65 26.39 17.11
CA ARG A 381 13.34 26.49 17.75
C ARG A 381 12.62 25.15 17.74
N GLY A 382 12.55 24.48 16.61
CA GLY A 382 11.86 23.19 16.48
C GLY A 382 12.45 22.10 17.37
N GLN A 383 13.77 22.06 17.60
CA GLN A 383 14.39 21.14 18.55
C GLN A 383 13.86 21.36 19.98
N LYS A 384 13.74 22.62 20.42
CA LYS A 384 13.18 22.94 21.74
C LYS A 384 11.71 22.50 21.85
N GLU A 385 10.94 22.71 20.78
CA GLU A 385 9.54 22.27 20.71
C GLU A 385 9.44 20.74 20.74
N ILE A 386 10.26 20.02 19.98
CA ILE A 386 10.33 18.55 19.96
C ILE A 386 10.70 17.99 21.34
N CYS A 387 11.78 18.48 21.96
CA CYS A 387 12.18 18.05 23.30
C CYS A 387 11.05 18.28 24.31
N PHE A 388 10.42 19.47 24.29
CA PHE A 388 9.29 19.77 25.17
C PHE A 388 8.10 18.84 24.91
N ILE A 389 7.75 18.59 23.65
CA ILE A 389 6.66 17.67 23.29
C ILE A 389 6.97 16.27 23.81
N GLN A 390 8.18 15.75 23.59
CA GLN A 390 8.57 14.40 24.01
C GLN A 390 8.57 14.24 25.54
N GLU A 391 9.09 15.21 26.29
CA GLU A 391 9.05 15.21 27.77
C GLU A 391 7.63 15.19 28.33
N ASN A 392 6.68 15.80 27.62
CA ASN A 392 5.30 15.96 28.05
C ASN A 392 4.34 14.97 27.35
N ALA A 393 4.83 14.19 26.38
CA ALA A 393 4.05 13.19 25.67
C ALA A 393 3.71 11.99 26.57
N ASN A 394 4.43 11.78 27.68
CA ASN A 394 4.25 10.64 28.60
C ASN A 394 2.81 10.44 29.04
N ALA A 395 2.09 11.51 29.41
CA ALA A 395 0.70 11.39 29.85
C ALA A 395 -0.27 10.97 28.72
N THR A 396 0.13 11.16 27.45
CA THR A 396 -0.62 10.70 26.28
C THR A 396 -0.14 9.33 25.80
N MET A 397 1.17 9.09 25.80
CA MET A 397 1.81 7.84 25.40
C MET A 397 1.51 6.69 26.37
N SER A 398 1.38 6.97 27.68
CA SER A 398 1.01 5.96 28.67
C SER A 398 -0.34 5.30 28.38
N VAL A 399 -1.22 5.99 27.64
CA VAL A 399 -2.52 5.46 27.21
C VAL A 399 -2.38 4.45 26.08
N PHE A 400 -1.44 4.68 25.16
CA PHE A 400 -1.16 3.77 24.05
C PHE A 400 -0.20 2.65 24.43
N MET A 401 0.63 2.88 25.45
CA MET A 401 1.59 1.94 25.99
C MET A 401 1.44 1.87 27.51
N PRO A 402 0.40 1.16 28.02
CA PRO A 402 0.20 1.00 29.45
C PRO A 402 1.47 0.45 30.11
N GLY A 403 1.98 1.18 31.12
CA GLY A 403 3.21 0.81 31.82
C GLY A 403 4.52 1.28 31.17
N ALA A 404 4.48 2.04 30.07
CA ALA A 404 5.64 2.74 29.50
C ALA A 404 5.71 4.18 30.01
N ASP A 405 6.06 4.35 31.28
CA ASP A 405 6.33 5.68 31.81
C ASP A 405 7.79 6.08 31.50
N LEU A 406 7.98 6.78 30.38
CA LEU A 406 9.33 7.14 29.94
C LEU A 406 10.00 8.09 30.93
N GLN A 407 9.22 8.93 31.64
CA GLN A 407 9.56 9.90 32.70
C GLN A 407 10.93 10.62 32.63
N GLY A 408 11.54 10.66 31.45
CA GLY A 408 12.84 11.25 31.18
C GLY A 408 12.74 12.75 30.93
N ARG A 409 13.85 13.45 31.16
CA ARG A 409 14.06 14.82 30.72
C ARG A 409 15.24 14.86 29.78
N PHE A 410 15.21 15.78 28.84
CA PHE A 410 16.37 16.03 28.01
C PHE A 410 17.42 16.80 28.79
N GLU A 411 18.63 16.26 28.79
CA GLU A 411 19.83 16.93 29.27
C GLU A 411 20.65 17.40 28.07
N GLU A 412 21.20 18.60 28.13
CA GLU A 412 22.20 19.04 27.16
C GLU A 412 23.51 18.29 27.42
N LYS A 413 24.06 17.69 26.37
CA LYS A 413 25.34 16.99 26.37
C LYS A 413 26.25 17.61 25.32
N GLU A 414 27.56 17.52 25.57
CA GLU A 414 28.58 17.88 24.61
C GLU A 414 29.56 16.71 24.46
N GLU A 415 29.75 16.24 23.23
CA GLU A 415 30.67 15.15 22.90
C GLU A 415 31.38 15.50 21.60
N GLU A 416 32.71 15.45 21.62
CA GLU A 416 33.56 15.77 20.45
C GLU A 416 33.21 17.11 19.76
N GLY A 417 32.86 18.13 20.56
CA GLY A 417 32.50 19.46 20.08
C GLY A 417 31.11 19.55 19.44
N PHE A 418 30.29 18.50 19.51
CA PHE A 418 28.89 18.52 19.13
C PHE A 418 27.99 18.64 20.36
N ARG A 419 27.06 19.59 20.32
CA ARG A 419 26.03 19.76 21.35
C ARG A 419 24.73 19.11 20.93
N PHE A 420 24.14 18.33 21.83
CA PHE A 420 22.87 17.65 21.59
C PHE A 420 22.07 17.52 22.88
N HIS A 421 20.80 17.18 22.74
CA HIS A 421 19.94 16.84 23.85
C HIS A 421 19.76 15.33 23.92
N GLU A 422 19.91 14.76 25.11
CA GLU A 422 19.76 13.33 25.36
C GLU A 422 18.74 13.08 26.47
N MET A 423 17.86 12.10 26.25
CA MET A 423 16.93 11.58 27.24
C MET A 423 17.10 10.06 27.32
N SER A 424 17.60 9.57 28.45
CA SER A 424 17.65 8.14 28.75
C SER A 424 16.26 7.63 29.15
N MET A 425 15.90 6.43 28.70
CA MET A 425 14.68 5.79 29.17
C MET A 425 14.82 5.35 30.62
N ASN A 426 13.88 5.76 31.48
CA ASN A 426 13.85 5.29 32.86
C ASN A 426 13.23 3.89 32.94
N MET A 427 14.05 2.86 32.70
CA MET A 427 13.63 1.45 32.67
C MET A 427 13.08 0.95 34.01
N ASP A 428 13.33 1.64 35.14
CA ASP A 428 12.84 1.24 36.47
C ASP A 428 11.38 1.66 36.71
N LYS A 429 10.88 2.64 35.96
CA LYS A 429 9.49 3.09 36.01
C LYS A 429 8.59 2.41 35.00
N ILE A 430 9.18 1.56 34.15
CA ILE A 430 8.49 0.78 33.13
C ILE A 430 8.09 -0.57 33.74
N SER A 431 6.90 -1.07 33.40
CA SER A 431 6.46 -2.39 33.87
C SER A 431 7.46 -3.48 33.46
N PRO A 432 7.67 -4.56 34.25
CA PRO A 432 8.64 -5.60 33.90
C PRO A 432 8.44 -6.22 32.51
N LYS A 433 7.18 -6.38 32.08
CA LYS A 433 6.80 -6.86 30.74
C LYS A 433 7.34 -5.91 29.67
N MET A 434 6.95 -4.63 29.75
CA MET A 434 7.34 -3.60 28.79
C MET A 434 8.86 -3.32 28.81
N ARG A 435 9.50 -3.40 29.97
CA ARG A 435 10.97 -3.29 30.11
C ARG A 435 11.67 -4.40 29.32
N THR A 436 11.17 -5.62 29.40
CA THR A 436 11.71 -6.77 28.65
C THR A 436 11.54 -6.57 27.15
N GLU A 437 10.36 -6.15 26.70
CA GLU A 437 10.07 -5.87 25.29
C GLU A 437 10.97 -4.76 24.73
N ILE A 438 11.10 -3.63 25.45
CA ILE A 438 11.95 -2.50 25.04
C ILE A 438 13.42 -2.89 25.03
N ALA A 439 13.90 -3.58 26.07
CA ALA A 439 15.29 -4.02 26.15
C ALA A 439 15.67 -4.97 25.01
N LEU A 440 14.75 -5.85 24.60
CA LEU A 440 14.97 -6.75 23.47
C LEU A 440 14.93 -6.02 22.12
N ALA A 441 13.97 -5.11 21.94
CA ALA A 441 13.78 -4.41 20.68
C ALA A 441 14.83 -3.33 20.43
N TYR A 442 15.17 -2.54 21.45
CA TYR A 442 15.99 -1.32 21.31
C TYR A 442 17.26 -1.32 22.18
N GLY A 443 17.43 -2.32 23.04
CA GLY A 443 18.56 -2.43 23.97
C GLY A 443 18.22 -1.97 25.38
N GLU A 444 18.98 -2.46 26.38
CA GLU A 444 18.72 -2.17 27.80
C GLU A 444 18.97 -0.70 28.14
N ASN A 445 19.86 -0.04 27.40
CA ASN A 445 20.28 1.34 27.62
C ASN A 445 19.85 2.26 26.49
N VAL A 446 18.70 1.97 25.86
CA VAL A 446 18.15 2.82 24.80
C VAL A 446 17.97 4.26 25.29
N ARG A 447 18.37 5.20 24.44
CA ARG A 447 18.29 6.64 24.68
C ARG A 447 17.75 7.36 23.45
N PHE A 448 17.10 8.48 23.68
CA PHE A 448 16.65 9.41 22.64
C PHE A 448 17.64 10.57 22.58
N GLN A 449 18.13 10.87 21.39
CA GLN A 449 19.05 11.97 21.17
C GLN A 449 18.53 12.88 20.05
N ASN A 450 18.60 14.20 20.24
CA ASN A 450 18.23 15.21 19.23
C ASN A 450 19.36 16.22 19.04
N MET A 451 19.70 16.55 17.80
CA MET A 451 20.77 17.52 17.48
C MET A 451 20.35 18.42 16.31
N VAL A 452 20.67 19.71 16.40
CA VAL A 452 20.55 20.64 15.27
C VAL A 452 21.78 20.48 14.38
N LEU A 453 21.58 20.05 13.13
CA LEU A 453 22.66 19.87 12.15
C LEU A 453 22.81 21.04 11.20
N GLY A 454 21.80 21.89 11.09
CA GLY A 454 21.83 23.09 10.26
C GLY A 454 20.68 24.03 10.57
N LYS A 455 20.53 25.09 9.77
CA LYS A 455 19.46 26.08 9.95
C LYS A 455 18.05 25.47 9.91
N HIS A 456 17.88 24.43 9.10
CA HIS A 456 16.59 23.82 8.77
C HIS A 456 16.51 22.34 9.12
N GLU A 457 17.53 21.75 9.74
CA GLU A 457 17.58 20.33 10.03
C GLU A 457 17.82 20.06 11.51
N THR A 458 16.92 19.28 12.11
CA THR A 458 17.11 18.64 13.41
C THR A 458 17.15 17.13 13.20
N ALA A 459 18.29 16.51 13.49
CA ALA A 459 18.45 15.06 13.43
C ALA A 459 18.11 14.41 14.78
N PHE A 460 17.68 13.15 14.73
CA PHE A 460 17.38 12.35 15.90
C PHE A 460 17.94 10.93 15.78
N CYS A 461 18.23 10.35 16.94
CA CYS A 461 18.70 8.96 17.07
C CYS A 461 18.05 8.34 18.30
N ILE A 462 17.45 7.16 18.13
CA ILE A 462 16.96 6.30 19.20
C ILE A 462 17.72 4.99 19.09
N ALA A 463 18.65 4.76 20.00
CA ALA A 463 19.53 3.61 19.95
C ALA A 463 20.16 3.32 21.31
N GLU A 464 20.64 2.09 21.49
CA GLU A 464 21.56 1.74 22.55
C GLU A 464 23.00 2.18 22.21
N PRO A 465 23.81 2.66 23.18
CA PRO A 465 25.25 2.83 23.00
C PRO A 465 25.95 1.58 22.42
N PRO A 466 27.01 1.75 21.61
CA PRO A 466 27.73 3.00 21.33
C PRO A 466 27.13 3.85 20.20
N ALA A 467 26.02 3.42 19.57
CA ALA A 467 25.39 4.21 18.51
C ALA A 467 24.92 5.57 19.04
N SER A 468 25.18 6.64 18.30
CA SER A 468 24.97 8.01 18.79
C SER A 468 24.64 8.97 17.65
N ILE A 469 23.85 10.00 17.96
CA ILE A 469 23.57 11.12 17.07
C ILE A 469 24.86 11.83 16.62
N VAL A 470 25.92 11.78 17.43
CA VAL A 470 27.24 12.34 17.10
C VAL A 470 27.85 11.62 15.90
N GLN A 471 27.66 10.30 15.78
CA GLN A 471 28.12 9.54 14.61
C GLN A 471 27.42 10.03 13.35
N LEU A 472 26.10 10.20 13.39
CA LEU A 472 25.34 10.75 12.27
C LEU A 472 25.83 12.16 11.89
N ALA A 473 26.11 13.01 12.88
CA ALA A 473 26.62 14.35 12.64
C ALA A 473 28.03 14.35 11.99
N ARG A 474 28.90 13.40 12.35
CA ARG A 474 30.20 13.21 11.68
C ARG A 474 30.03 12.76 10.25
N MET A 475 29.18 11.77 9.99
CA MET A 475 28.91 11.30 8.62
C MET A 475 28.44 12.45 7.73
N ARG A 476 27.56 13.32 8.27
CA ARG A 476 27.06 14.52 7.57
C ARG A 476 28.15 15.53 7.28
N LYS A 477 29.00 15.87 8.26
CA LYS A 477 30.11 16.82 8.08
C LYS A 477 31.23 16.26 7.20
N GLY A 478 31.46 14.95 7.23
CA GLY A 478 32.50 14.25 6.46
C GLY A 478 32.14 14.02 5.00
N GLY A 479 30.90 14.30 4.59
CA GLY A 479 30.43 14.06 3.22
C GLY A 479 30.31 12.58 2.89
N GLU A 480 30.01 11.75 3.89
CA GLU A 480 29.79 10.32 3.68
C GLU A 480 28.55 10.07 2.80
N PRO A 481 28.51 8.95 2.04
CA PRO A 481 27.37 8.61 1.20
C PRO A 481 26.05 8.58 1.99
N THR A 482 25.03 9.14 1.36
CA THR A 482 23.66 9.16 1.88
C THR A 482 22.82 8.11 1.17
N LEU A 483 21.66 7.76 1.73
CA LEU A 483 20.76 6.80 1.10
C LEU A 483 20.32 7.26 -0.31
N ALA A 484 20.25 8.58 -0.54
CA ALA A 484 20.00 9.15 -1.88
C ALA A 484 21.11 8.83 -2.90
N ASN A 485 22.33 8.52 -2.45
CA ASN A 485 23.45 8.19 -3.32
C ASN A 485 23.49 6.70 -3.72
N ASN A 486 22.82 5.83 -2.96
CA ASN A 486 22.82 4.38 -3.13
C ASN A 486 22.27 3.94 -4.50
N ALA A 487 22.98 3.04 -5.18
CA ALA A 487 22.67 2.62 -6.55
C ALA A 487 21.35 1.82 -6.65
N GLU A 488 21.08 0.91 -5.71
CA GLU A 488 19.85 0.11 -5.69
C GLU A 488 18.64 0.98 -5.36
N ILE A 489 18.80 1.92 -4.44
CA ILE A 489 17.76 2.92 -4.13
C ILE A 489 17.45 3.76 -5.37
N LYS A 490 18.46 4.23 -6.10
CA LYS A 490 18.25 4.97 -7.36
C LYS A 490 17.54 4.12 -8.42
N LYS A 491 17.89 2.83 -8.56
CA LYS A 491 17.25 1.90 -9.48
C LYS A 491 15.76 1.74 -9.15
N LEU A 492 15.42 1.58 -7.86
CA LEU A 492 14.03 1.53 -7.40
C LEU A 492 13.31 2.86 -7.67
N LEU A 493 13.89 4.00 -7.27
CA LEU A 493 13.28 5.32 -7.42
C LEU A 493 13.03 5.71 -8.89
N ALA A 494 13.86 5.24 -9.82
CA ALA A 494 13.64 5.45 -11.26
C ALA A 494 12.32 4.85 -11.77
N ARG A 495 11.71 3.93 -11.02
CA ARG A 495 10.43 3.28 -11.34
C ARG A 495 9.26 3.82 -10.53
N MET A 496 9.52 4.61 -9.49
CA MET A 496 8.50 5.18 -8.59
C MET A 496 7.90 6.45 -9.20
N PRO A 497 6.74 6.94 -8.71
CA PRO A 497 6.20 8.23 -9.10
C PRO A 497 7.22 9.32 -8.81
N ALA A 498 7.37 10.27 -9.74
CA ALA A 498 8.19 11.45 -9.50
C ALA A 498 7.60 12.27 -8.34
N ASP A 499 8.48 12.83 -7.51
CA ASP A 499 8.11 13.79 -6.48
C ASP A 499 7.00 13.32 -5.49
N PRO A 500 7.14 12.15 -4.83
CA PRO A 500 6.12 11.69 -3.90
C PRO A 500 6.02 12.58 -2.65
N ASN A 501 4.83 12.64 -2.06
CA ASN A 501 4.60 13.25 -0.74
C ASN A 501 5.15 12.37 0.39
N ILE A 502 5.02 11.05 0.25
CA ILE A 502 5.57 10.05 1.18
C ILE A 502 6.22 8.96 0.34
N LEU A 503 7.38 8.48 0.77
CA LEU A 503 8.08 7.35 0.20
C LEU A 503 8.48 6.42 1.36
N VAL A 504 8.26 5.12 1.18
CA VAL A 504 8.67 4.07 2.09
C VAL A 504 9.43 3.04 1.26
N ILE A 505 10.61 2.66 1.70
CA ILE A 505 11.43 1.62 1.11
C ILE A 505 11.68 0.57 2.19
N MET A 506 11.45 -0.69 1.89
CA MET A 506 11.72 -1.79 2.81
C MET A 506 12.69 -2.79 2.20
N ASP A 507 13.60 -3.30 3.03
CA ASP A 507 14.42 -4.47 2.74
C ASP A 507 13.67 -5.70 3.26
N LEU A 508 13.07 -6.45 2.34
CA LEU A 508 12.18 -7.57 2.69
C LEU A 508 12.93 -8.73 3.33
N GLU A 509 14.17 -9.00 2.91
CA GLU A 509 14.98 -10.08 3.50
C GLU A 509 15.25 -9.80 4.98
N ARG A 510 15.67 -8.58 5.30
CA ARG A 510 15.93 -8.19 6.69
C ARG A 510 14.65 -8.13 7.50
N PHE A 511 13.56 -7.64 6.92
CA PHE A 511 12.25 -7.65 7.56
C PHE A 511 11.81 -9.08 7.90
N PHE A 512 11.79 -10.00 6.94
CA PHE A 512 11.41 -11.40 7.18
C PHE A 512 12.34 -12.11 8.16
N ALA A 513 13.65 -11.82 8.13
CA ALA A 513 14.60 -12.37 9.09
C ALA A 513 14.31 -11.90 10.53
N SER A 514 13.76 -10.70 10.71
CA SER A 514 13.39 -10.15 12.03
C SER A 514 12.06 -10.68 12.58
N LEU A 515 11.14 -11.11 11.69
CA LEU A 515 9.78 -11.49 12.07
C LEU A 515 9.71 -12.62 13.10
N PRO A 516 10.48 -13.73 13.02
CA PRO A 516 10.41 -14.78 14.04
C PRO A 516 10.70 -14.25 15.44
N THR A 517 11.65 -13.33 15.59
CA THR A 517 11.95 -12.70 16.88
C THR A 517 10.80 -11.79 17.33
N LEU A 518 10.23 -10.98 16.43
CA LEU A 518 9.07 -10.12 16.74
C LEU A 518 7.80 -10.93 17.09
N VAL A 519 7.59 -12.06 16.42
CA VAL A 519 6.45 -12.97 16.66
C VAL A 519 6.63 -13.71 17.98
N ALA A 520 7.82 -14.24 18.26
CA ALA A 520 8.12 -14.88 19.54
C ALA A 520 7.91 -13.92 20.74
N GLN A 521 8.25 -12.64 20.56
CA GLN A 521 7.96 -11.58 21.55
C GLN A 521 6.44 -11.42 21.78
N SER A 522 5.66 -11.43 20.70
CA SER A 522 4.21 -11.24 20.75
C SER A 522 3.46 -12.46 21.33
N ALA A 523 3.97 -13.67 21.07
CA ALA A 523 3.33 -14.94 21.46
C ALA A 523 3.65 -15.37 22.90
N HIS A 524 4.83 -15.02 23.44
CA HIS A 524 5.27 -15.41 24.78
C HIS A 524 5.68 -14.20 25.65
N PRO A 525 4.73 -13.30 25.96
CA PRO A 525 5.03 -12.13 26.78
C PRO A 525 5.59 -12.54 28.16
N GLY A 526 6.79 -12.07 28.49
CA GLY A 526 7.45 -12.29 29.78
C GLY A 526 8.37 -13.52 29.87
N GLN A 527 8.52 -14.32 28.81
CA GLN A 527 9.55 -15.36 28.77
C GLN A 527 10.90 -14.80 28.29
N PRO A 528 12.03 -15.19 28.89
CA PRO A 528 13.34 -14.76 28.42
C PRO A 528 13.59 -15.33 27.02
N VAL A 529 13.70 -14.43 26.02
CA VAL A 529 14.07 -14.80 24.65
C VAL A 529 15.30 -15.72 24.67
N PRO A 530 15.24 -16.88 23.96
CA PRO A 530 16.34 -17.83 23.89
C PRO A 530 17.68 -17.14 23.64
N LYS A 531 18.73 -17.52 24.40
CA LYS A 531 20.09 -16.95 24.23
C LYS A 531 20.62 -17.07 22.81
N SER A 532 20.13 -18.03 22.03
CA SER A 532 20.43 -18.20 20.60
C SER A 532 20.01 -17.01 19.74
N LEU A 533 18.92 -16.32 20.09
CA LEU A 533 18.41 -15.13 19.39
C LEU A 533 19.06 -13.82 19.87
N ARG A 534 19.82 -13.87 20.98
CA ARG A 534 20.54 -12.72 21.55
C ARG A 534 22.03 -12.68 21.19
N ARG A 535 22.56 -13.71 20.53
CA ARG A 535 23.99 -13.73 20.18
C ARG A 535 24.23 -12.79 18.99
N PRO A 536 25.22 -11.89 19.09
CA PRO A 536 25.77 -11.23 17.91
C PRO A 536 26.18 -12.33 16.91
N PRO A 537 26.01 -12.10 15.59
CA PRO A 537 26.56 -13.00 14.59
C PRO A 537 28.05 -13.22 14.85
N SER A 538 28.59 -14.36 14.43
CA SER A 538 30.05 -14.50 14.39
C SER A 538 30.64 -13.39 13.52
N LYS A 539 31.86 -12.91 13.79
CA LYS A 539 32.52 -11.90 12.95
C LYS A 539 32.54 -12.26 11.45
N GLU A 540 32.53 -13.54 11.13
CA GLU A 540 32.41 -14.06 9.76
C GLU A 540 31.00 -13.86 9.19
N ALA A 541 29.94 -14.16 9.95
CA ALA A 541 28.57 -13.83 9.58
C ALA A 541 28.33 -12.32 9.53
N GLU A 542 29.05 -11.53 10.35
CA GLU A 542 29.02 -10.08 10.30
C GLU A 542 29.65 -9.52 9.02
N ALA A 543 30.83 -10.04 8.65
CA ALA A 543 31.49 -9.71 7.41
C ALA A 543 30.66 -10.14 6.18
N GLU A 544 30.01 -11.30 6.24
CA GLU A 544 29.19 -11.82 5.14
C GLU A 544 27.87 -11.03 4.98
N ALA A 545 27.20 -10.67 6.07
CA ALA A 545 25.96 -9.88 6.04
C ALA A 545 26.19 -8.39 5.76
N ALA A 546 27.35 -7.83 6.14
CA ALA A 546 27.76 -6.47 5.78
C ALA A 546 28.25 -6.37 4.32
N ALA A 547 28.79 -7.47 3.75
CA ALA A 547 29.20 -7.54 2.35
C ALA A 547 28.03 -7.82 1.38
N ARG A 548 26.87 -8.25 1.89
CA ARG A 548 25.67 -8.47 1.06
C ARG A 548 24.91 -7.16 0.86
N PRO A 549 24.89 -6.57 -0.35
CA PRO A 549 24.00 -5.44 -0.64
C PRO A 549 22.54 -5.85 -0.41
N SER A 550 21.67 -4.91 0.00
CA SER A 550 20.23 -5.15 0.07
C SER A 550 19.73 -5.60 -1.31
N ARG A 551 19.29 -6.86 -1.44
CA ARG A 551 18.94 -7.45 -2.74
C ARG A 551 17.45 -7.47 -3.02
N THR A 552 16.61 -7.27 -2.01
CA THR A 552 15.17 -7.45 -2.13
C THR A 552 14.44 -6.22 -1.62
N LEU A 553 14.34 -5.20 -2.47
CA LEU A 553 13.76 -3.90 -2.11
C LEU A 553 12.33 -3.77 -2.64
N ILE A 554 11.45 -3.29 -1.77
CA ILE A 554 10.11 -2.86 -2.16
C ILE A 554 9.92 -1.38 -1.85
N GLY A 555 9.36 -0.66 -2.81
CA GLY A 555 9.02 0.75 -2.66
C GLY A 555 7.52 0.94 -2.57
N TRP A 556 7.06 1.83 -1.68
CA TRP A 556 5.73 2.41 -1.71
C TRP A 556 5.83 3.92 -1.71
N ALA A 557 5.13 4.58 -2.62
CA ALA A 557 5.07 6.03 -2.71
C ALA A 557 3.62 6.50 -2.70
N CYS A 558 3.42 7.68 -2.14
CA CYS A 558 2.13 8.35 -2.11
C CYS A 558 2.24 9.72 -2.76
N THR A 559 1.27 10.03 -3.61
CA THR A 559 1.02 11.37 -4.13
C THR A 559 -0.37 11.84 -3.72
N VAL A 560 -0.46 13.13 -3.37
CA VAL A 560 -1.71 13.77 -2.96
C VAL A 560 -2.10 14.82 -3.99
N GLY A 561 -3.40 14.87 -4.30
CA GLY A 561 -4.00 15.93 -5.08
C GLY A 561 -5.23 16.50 -4.38
N ASP A 562 -5.85 17.51 -4.97
CA ASP A 562 -7.09 18.09 -4.46
C ASP A 562 -8.20 17.03 -4.40
N GLY A 563 -8.56 16.62 -3.18
CA GLY A 563 -9.52 15.55 -2.93
C GLY A 563 -9.08 14.14 -3.35
N ARG A 564 -7.79 13.91 -3.59
CA ARG A 564 -7.29 12.65 -4.13
C ARG A 564 -6.05 12.14 -3.41
N PHE A 565 -5.93 10.83 -3.31
CA PHE A 565 -4.79 10.14 -2.73
C PHE A 565 -4.44 8.92 -3.60
N THR A 566 -3.21 8.86 -4.10
CA THR A 566 -2.73 7.75 -4.91
C THR A 566 -1.52 7.14 -4.23
N GLY A 567 -1.58 5.86 -3.90
CA GLY A 567 -0.41 5.09 -3.49
C GLY A 567 0.01 4.13 -4.58
N GLU A 568 1.31 3.94 -4.73
CA GLU A 568 1.92 3.05 -5.69
C GLU A 568 2.99 2.22 -5.01
N LEU A 569 2.82 0.90 -5.08
CA LEU A 569 3.78 -0.09 -4.65
C LEU A 569 4.52 -0.64 -5.86
N VAL A 570 5.83 -0.75 -5.77
CA VAL A 570 6.74 -1.20 -6.83
C VAL A 570 7.75 -2.18 -6.26
N ILE A 571 7.92 -3.32 -6.93
CA ILE A 571 8.94 -4.32 -6.63
C ILE A 571 9.53 -4.87 -7.94
N ASP A 572 10.84 -5.10 -7.99
CA ASP A 572 11.48 -5.80 -9.10
C ASP A 572 10.99 -7.26 -9.15
N ALA A 573 10.88 -7.85 -10.34
CA ALA A 573 10.43 -9.23 -10.49
C ALA A 573 11.36 -10.21 -9.74
N ASP A 574 12.68 -10.01 -9.85
CA ASP A 574 13.68 -10.85 -9.18
C ASP A 574 13.58 -10.70 -7.66
N ASP A 575 13.39 -9.47 -7.18
CA ASP A 575 13.17 -9.17 -5.76
C ASP A 575 11.87 -9.83 -5.26
N ALA A 576 10.80 -9.82 -6.05
CA ALA A 576 9.55 -10.50 -5.67
C ALA A 576 9.77 -12.01 -5.49
N VAL A 577 10.53 -12.64 -6.39
CA VAL A 577 10.93 -14.06 -6.28
C VAL A 577 11.75 -14.29 -5.02
N ALA A 578 12.79 -13.50 -4.78
CA ALA A 578 13.62 -13.61 -3.58
C ALA A 578 12.83 -13.40 -2.27
N ALA A 579 11.88 -12.47 -2.26
CA ALA A 579 10.99 -12.21 -1.13
C ALA A 579 10.12 -13.43 -0.79
N VAL A 580 9.51 -14.06 -1.79
CA VAL A 580 8.68 -15.27 -1.60
C VAL A 580 9.52 -16.44 -1.09
N CYS A 581 10.71 -16.66 -1.65
CA CYS A 581 11.63 -17.69 -1.14
C CYS A 581 12.01 -17.45 0.32
N SER A 582 12.29 -16.19 0.68
CA SER A 582 12.60 -15.79 2.06
C SER A 582 11.42 -16.01 3.01
N ALA A 583 10.20 -15.67 2.58
CA ALA A 583 8.99 -15.90 3.35
C ALA A 583 8.70 -17.41 3.55
N ARG A 584 8.91 -18.25 2.53
CA ARG A 584 8.77 -19.71 2.67
C ARG A 584 9.75 -20.27 3.69
N LYS A 585 11.03 -19.88 3.60
CA LYS A 585 12.05 -20.28 4.58
C LYS A 585 11.68 -19.86 6.00
N MET A 586 11.18 -18.63 6.18
CA MET A 586 10.70 -18.15 7.48
C MET A 586 9.58 -19.05 8.04
N VAL A 587 8.61 -19.44 7.21
CA VAL A 587 7.52 -20.34 7.63
C VAL A 587 8.05 -21.73 8.02
N GLU A 588 9.02 -22.27 7.27
CA GLU A 588 9.67 -23.53 7.60
C GLU A 588 10.45 -23.48 8.91
N ASP A 589 11.22 -22.41 9.13
CA ASP A 589 11.99 -22.20 10.36
C ASP A 589 11.07 -22.00 11.56
N ALA A 590 9.96 -21.26 11.42
CA ALA A 590 8.94 -21.12 12.45
C ALA A 590 8.31 -22.47 12.83
N ARG A 591 7.97 -23.32 11.85
CA ARG A 591 7.46 -24.67 12.10
C ARG A 591 8.48 -25.57 12.78
N ARG A 592 9.77 -25.44 12.46
CA ARG A 592 10.84 -26.19 13.12
C ARG A 592 10.99 -25.77 14.59
N LEU A 593 10.93 -24.48 14.89
CA LEU A 593 10.96 -23.96 16.26
C LEU A 593 9.77 -24.47 17.08
N GLU A 594 8.55 -24.41 16.52
CA GLU A 594 7.36 -24.93 17.20
C GLU A 594 7.45 -26.43 17.49
N LYS A 595 8.09 -27.20 16.60
CA LYS A 595 8.33 -28.63 16.82
C LYS A 595 9.36 -28.88 17.93
N ALA A 596 10.46 -28.11 17.93
CA ALA A 596 11.52 -28.23 18.94
C ALA A 596 11.07 -27.80 20.35
N GLU A 597 10.03 -26.96 20.48
CA GLU A 597 9.44 -26.59 21.78
C GLU A 597 8.45 -27.64 22.32
N LYS A 598 7.92 -28.51 21.45
CA LYS A 598 7.00 -29.60 21.83
C LYS A 598 7.72 -30.91 22.16
N GLU A 599 8.99 -31.03 21.76
CA GLU A 599 9.90 -32.12 22.10
C GLU A 599 10.70 -31.78 23.37
#